data_AF-A0A5Q4DN54-F1
#
_entry.id   AF-A0A5Q4DN54-F1
#
_cell.length_a   1.000
_cell.length_b   1.000
_cell.length_c   1.000
_cell.angle_alpha   90.00
_cell.angle_beta   90.00
_cell.angle_gamma   90.00
#
_symmetry.space_group_name_H-M   'P 1'
#
loop_
_entity.id
_entity.type
_entity.pdbx_description
1 polymer ?
#
loop_
_entity_poly.entity_id
_entity_poly.type
_entity_poly.pdbx_seq_one_letter_code
_entity_poly.pdbx_strand_id
1 'polypeptide(L)'
;MSTFLTLIAGMALAFAALALIQRFRGFQAQSPQDYAKLEPRVDIREHLSGPIRCEGVIYGPMGRVTSRFVADMHGRWEGNRGVLAEDFIYDSGTKQKREWRLTLGNDGKVTAEADDLVGKGTGQQSGASLQLRYTIRLPESAGGHALQVTDWMYLVDDKTIVNRSQFRKFGFKVAELVATMRRIDA
;
A
#
# COMPACT_ATOMS: atom_id res chain seq x y z
N MET A 1 1.99 -16.10 46.58
CA MET A 1 0.97 -16.12 45.50
C MET A 1 0.57 -14.71 45.04
N SER A 2 0.31 -13.76 45.96
CA SER A 2 -0.07 -12.37 45.63
C SER A 2 0.96 -11.59 44.77
N THR A 3 2.25 -11.66 45.09
CA THR A 3 3.31 -10.93 44.35
C THR A 3 3.51 -11.47 42.92
N PHE A 4 3.35 -12.77 42.72
CA PHE A 4 3.49 -13.39 41.40
C PHE A 4 2.33 -13.00 40.47
N LEU A 5 1.10 -13.01 40.99
CA LEU A 5 -0.08 -12.59 40.24
C LEU A 5 -0.04 -11.10 39.88
N THR A 6 0.45 -10.24 40.80
CA THR A 6 0.61 -8.80 40.53
C THR A 6 1.71 -8.52 39.50
N LEU A 7 2.82 -9.28 39.50
CA LEU A 7 3.84 -9.19 38.45
C LEU A 7 3.30 -9.60 37.07
N ILE A 8 2.56 -10.72 36.99
CA ILE A 8 1.93 -11.17 35.73
C ILE A 8 0.93 -10.12 35.23
N ALA A 9 0.08 -9.58 36.11
CA ALA A 9 -0.87 -8.54 35.75
C ALA A 9 -0.18 -7.27 35.26
N GLY A 10 0.91 -6.86 35.92
CA GLY A 10 1.74 -5.73 35.49
C GLY A 10 2.37 -5.94 34.11
N MET A 11 2.91 -7.13 33.85
CA MET A 11 3.44 -7.49 32.53
C MET A 11 2.35 -7.50 31.46
N ALA A 12 1.19 -8.09 31.75
CA ALA A 12 0.07 -8.13 30.81
C ALA A 12 -0.43 -6.72 30.47
N LEU A 13 -0.54 -5.83 31.46
CA LEU A 13 -0.89 -4.43 31.25
C LEU A 13 0.16 -3.69 30.40
N ALA A 14 1.44 -3.92 30.67
CA ALA A 14 2.52 -3.34 29.87
C ALA A 14 2.48 -3.83 28.41
N PHE A 15 2.27 -5.13 28.18
CA PHE A 15 2.10 -5.69 26.84
C PHE A 15 0.88 -5.13 26.12
N ALA A 16 -0.26 -5.02 26.81
CA ALA A 16 -1.46 -4.42 26.26
C ALA A 16 -1.24 -2.95 25.89
N ALA A 17 -0.58 -2.17 26.76
CA ALA A 17 -0.25 -0.78 26.50
C ALA A 17 0.70 -0.63 25.29
N LEU A 18 1.74 -1.46 25.19
CA LEU A 18 2.65 -1.47 24.04
C LEU A 18 1.94 -1.84 22.74
N ALA A 19 1.05 -2.84 22.76
CA ALA A 19 0.24 -3.21 21.61
C ALA A 19 -0.70 -2.06 21.19
N LEU A 20 -1.29 -1.37 22.16
CA LEU A 20 -2.15 -0.21 21.93
C LEU A 20 -1.37 0.96 21.30
N ILE A 21 -0.18 1.25 21.82
CA ILE A 21 0.70 2.30 21.28
C ILE A 21 1.08 1.96 19.83
N GLN A 22 1.47 0.73 19.54
CA GLN A 22 1.80 0.31 18.18
C GLN A 22 0.59 0.41 17.23
N ARG A 23 -0.63 0.16 17.73
CA ARG A 23 -1.86 0.32 16.96
C ARG A 23 -2.14 1.78 16.60
N PHE A 24 -1.95 2.71 17.54
CA PHE A 24 -2.32 4.12 17.36
C PHE A 24 -1.20 5.04 16.87
N ARG A 25 0.07 4.61 16.92
CA ARG A 25 1.21 5.39 16.43
C ARG A 25 1.95 4.76 15.26
N GLY A 26 1.53 3.57 14.83
CA GLY A 26 2.14 2.86 13.71
C GLY A 26 1.66 3.35 12.35
N PHE A 27 2.29 2.84 11.29
CA PHE A 27 1.93 3.10 9.89
C PHE A 27 0.43 2.95 9.57
N GLN A 28 -0.26 2.05 10.26
CA GLN A 28 -1.70 1.78 10.07
C GLN A 28 -2.61 2.88 10.63
N ALA A 29 -2.09 3.71 11.55
CA ALA A 29 -2.83 4.77 12.20
C ALA A 29 -2.93 6.05 11.34
N GLN A 30 -2.09 6.16 10.30
CA GLN A 30 -2.13 7.28 9.36
C GLN A 30 -3.53 7.40 8.74
N SER A 31 -3.98 8.64 8.60
CA SER A 31 -5.24 9.04 7.99
C SER A 31 -5.01 10.02 6.82
N PRO A 32 -5.88 10.03 5.80
CA PRO A 32 -5.77 11.01 4.70
C PRO A 32 -5.76 12.47 5.18
N GLN A 33 -6.37 12.75 6.33
CA GLN A 33 -6.43 14.09 6.93
C GLN A 33 -5.07 14.57 7.43
N ASP A 34 -4.18 13.67 7.82
CA ASP A 34 -2.82 14.01 8.29
C ASP A 34 -2.02 14.76 7.21
N TYR A 35 -2.36 14.53 5.94
CA TYR A 35 -1.65 15.07 4.78
C TYR A 35 -2.46 16.09 3.96
N ALA A 36 -3.69 16.42 4.37
CA ALA A 36 -4.62 17.23 3.56
C ALA A 36 -4.12 18.64 3.17
N LYS A 37 -3.15 19.16 3.94
CA LYS A 37 -2.52 20.48 3.74
C LYS A 37 -1.19 20.41 3.01
N LEU A 38 -0.70 19.21 2.69
CA LEU A 38 0.54 19.05 1.94
C LEU A 38 0.31 19.32 0.46
N GLU A 39 1.28 20.02 -0.12
CA GLU A 39 1.36 20.33 -1.54
C GLU A 39 2.65 19.69 -2.12
N PRO A 40 2.69 19.37 -3.42
CA PRO A 40 1.61 19.49 -4.39
C PRO A 40 0.46 18.52 -4.12
N ARG A 41 -0.77 18.89 -4.48
CA ARG A 41 -1.93 18.00 -4.38
C ARG A 41 -1.86 16.88 -5.41
N VAL A 42 -2.05 15.65 -4.95
CA VAL A 42 -2.18 14.51 -5.85
C VAL A 42 -3.53 14.55 -6.56
N ASP A 43 -3.48 14.43 -7.89
CA ASP A 43 -4.59 14.03 -8.73
C ASP A 43 -4.21 12.73 -9.44
N ILE A 44 -4.84 11.62 -9.05
CA ILE A 44 -4.51 10.30 -9.60
C ILE A 44 -4.77 10.20 -11.10
N ARG A 45 -5.64 11.06 -11.65
CA ARG A 45 -5.93 11.12 -13.10
C ARG A 45 -4.78 11.69 -13.91
N GLU A 46 -3.93 12.48 -13.27
CA GLU A 46 -2.75 13.08 -13.86
C GLU A 46 -1.49 12.27 -13.50
N HIS A 47 -1.28 12.03 -12.21
CA HIS A 47 -0.04 11.48 -11.69
C HIS A 47 0.09 9.96 -11.93
N LEU A 48 -1.03 9.25 -12.08
CA LEU A 48 -1.06 7.85 -12.49
C LEU A 48 -1.49 7.69 -13.95
N SER A 49 -1.11 8.63 -14.83
CA SER A 49 -1.46 8.64 -16.26
C SER A 49 -0.24 8.64 -17.15
N GLY A 50 -0.34 7.91 -18.27
CA GLY A 50 0.75 7.68 -19.20
C GLY A 50 1.77 6.65 -18.71
N PRO A 51 2.97 6.63 -19.30
CA PRO A 51 4.02 5.68 -18.96
C PRO A 51 4.71 6.05 -17.64
N ILE A 52 4.86 5.05 -16.77
CA ILE A 52 5.42 5.19 -15.42
C ILE A 52 6.42 4.05 -15.20
N ARG A 53 7.62 4.40 -14.73
CA ARG A 53 8.62 3.44 -14.27
C ARG A 53 8.48 3.27 -12.77
N CYS A 54 8.34 2.03 -12.31
CA CYS A 54 8.26 1.69 -10.90
C CYS A 54 9.41 0.78 -10.48
N GLU A 55 10.06 1.11 -9.37
CA GLU A 55 11.23 0.40 -8.84
C GLU A 55 11.03 0.19 -7.35
N GLY A 56 11.12 -1.06 -6.88
CA GLY A 56 10.74 -1.37 -5.51
C GLY A 56 11.45 -2.53 -4.86
N VAL A 57 11.31 -2.56 -3.54
CA VAL A 57 11.89 -3.54 -2.63
C VAL A 57 10.79 -4.09 -1.73
N ILE A 58 10.76 -5.41 -1.59
CA ILE A 58 9.86 -6.12 -0.69
C ILE A 58 10.67 -6.61 0.49
N TYR A 59 10.18 -6.30 1.69
CA TYR A 59 10.71 -6.71 2.97
C TYR A 59 9.81 -7.78 3.58
N GLY A 60 10.43 -8.83 4.12
CA GLY A 60 9.75 -9.87 4.87
C GLY A 60 9.32 -9.42 6.27
N PRO A 61 8.73 -10.32 7.08
CA PRO A 61 8.18 -9.99 8.39
C PRO A 61 9.23 -9.49 9.39
N MET A 62 10.50 -9.90 9.22
CA MET A 62 11.64 -9.49 10.04
C MET A 62 12.33 -8.21 9.52
N GLY A 63 11.80 -7.57 8.49
CA GLY A 63 12.37 -6.35 7.90
C GLY A 63 13.60 -6.58 7.02
N ARG A 64 13.94 -7.83 6.71
CA ARG A 64 14.99 -8.17 5.73
C ARG A 64 14.41 -8.10 4.32
N VAL A 65 15.22 -7.66 3.36
CA VAL A 65 14.86 -7.70 1.93
C VAL A 65 14.65 -9.14 1.50
N THR A 66 13.51 -9.42 0.87
CA THR A 66 13.16 -10.75 0.35
C THR A 66 13.09 -10.78 -1.17
N SER A 67 12.80 -9.64 -1.81
CA SER A 67 12.83 -9.52 -3.28
C SER A 67 12.92 -8.05 -3.69
N ARG A 68 13.35 -7.82 -4.92
CA ARG A 68 13.35 -6.50 -5.58
C ARG A 68 12.66 -6.64 -6.92
N PHE A 69 12.06 -5.57 -7.40
CA PHE A 69 11.37 -5.58 -8.68
C PHE A 69 11.52 -4.25 -9.41
N VAL A 70 11.38 -4.34 -10.73
CA VAL A 70 11.10 -3.21 -11.61
C VAL A 70 9.78 -3.50 -12.30
N ALA A 71 8.95 -2.48 -12.48
CA ALA A 71 7.72 -2.58 -13.23
C ALA A 71 7.59 -1.43 -14.23
N ASP A 72 7.10 -1.78 -15.41
CA ASP A 72 6.63 -0.81 -16.39
C ASP A 72 5.12 -0.70 -16.26
N MET A 73 4.65 0.52 -16.03
CA MET A 73 3.25 0.80 -15.76
C MET A 73 2.71 1.76 -16.82
N HIS A 74 1.45 1.59 -17.19
CA HIS A 74 0.79 2.46 -18.14
C HIS A 74 -0.62 2.80 -17.68
N GLY A 75 -0.81 4.05 -17.27
CA GLY A 75 -2.09 4.59 -16.83
C GLY A 75 -2.91 5.17 -18.00
N ARG A 76 -4.19 4.85 -18.05
CA ARG A 76 -5.17 5.43 -18.97
C ARG A 76 -6.39 5.88 -18.18
N TRP A 77 -6.82 7.11 -18.40
CA TRP A 77 -7.96 7.70 -17.70
C TRP A 77 -9.01 8.21 -18.67
N GLU A 78 -10.28 7.91 -18.36
CA GLU A 78 -11.47 8.40 -19.03
C GLU A 78 -12.37 9.06 -17.98
N GLY A 79 -12.30 10.39 -17.91
CA GLY A 79 -13.01 11.17 -16.90
C GLY A 79 -12.55 10.81 -15.48
N ASN A 80 -13.40 10.11 -14.72
CA ASN A 80 -13.10 9.70 -13.34
C ASN A 80 -12.74 8.21 -13.20
N ARG A 81 -12.67 7.46 -14.30
CA ARG A 81 -12.29 6.03 -14.29
C ARG A 81 -10.93 5.87 -14.94
N GLY A 82 -10.08 5.05 -14.32
CA GLY A 82 -8.72 4.81 -14.78
C GLY A 82 -8.39 3.33 -14.82
N VAL A 83 -7.57 2.94 -15.77
CA VAL A 83 -6.92 1.62 -15.84
C VAL A 83 -5.41 1.83 -15.72
N LEU A 84 -4.78 1.12 -14.79
CA LEU A 84 -3.34 1.13 -14.58
C LEU A 84 -2.83 -0.29 -14.79
N ALA A 85 -2.28 -0.53 -15.97
CA ALA A 85 -1.63 -1.79 -16.31
C ALA A 85 -0.20 -1.79 -15.79
N GLU A 86 0.24 -2.89 -15.18
CA GLU A 86 1.53 -3.04 -14.53
C GLU A 86 2.19 -4.34 -15.00
N ASP A 87 3.39 -4.24 -15.58
CA ASP A 87 4.22 -5.37 -16.00
C ASP A 87 5.46 -5.45 -15.08
N PHE A 88 5.46 -6.36 -14.12
CA PHE A 88 6.53 -6.55 -13.14
C PHE A 88 7.58 -7.55 -13.61
N ILE A 89 8.83 -7.27 -13.28
CA ILE A 89 9.99 -8.16 -13.39
C ILE A 89 10.68 -8.19 -12.02
N TYR A 90 10.67 -9.35 -11.37
CA TYR A 90 11.33 -9.59 -10.10
C TYR A 90 12.80 -9.97 -10.30
N ASP A 91 13.62 -9.79 -9.26
CA ASP A 91 15.03 -10.19 -9.26
C ASP A 91 15.26 -11.71 -9.38
N SER A 92 14.23 -12.51 -9.11
CA SER A 92 14.20 -13.95 -9.45
C SER A 92 14.07 -14.24 -10.96
N GLY A 93 13.78 -13.22 -11.78
CA GLY A 93 13.41 -13.38 -13.19
C GLY A 93 11.91 -13.64 -13.42
N THR A 94 11.12 -13.80 -12.36
CA THR A 94 9.67 -13.97 -12.45
C THR A 94 9.03 -12.72 -13.06
N LYS A 95 8.06 -12.92 -13.96
CA LYS A 95 7.25 -11.84 -14.53
C LYS A 95 5.82 -11.96 -14.04
N GLN A 96 5.21 -10.83 -13.73
CA GLN A 96 3.82 -10.76 -13.31
C GLN A 96 3.14 -9.58 -13.98
N LYS A 97 1.88 -9.76 -14.37
CA LYS A 97 1.03 -8.67 -14.82
C LYS A 97 -0.05 -8.40 -13.79
N ARG A 98 -0.37 -7.14 -13.57
CA ARG A 98 -1.54 -6.71 -12.82
C ARG A 98 -2.21 -5.55 -13.54
N GLU A 99 -3.52 -5.48 -13.43
CA GLU A 99 -4.28 -4.36 -13.94
C GLU A 99 -5.21 -3.85 -12.83
N TRP A 100 -5.02 -2.59 -12.46
CA TRP A 100 -5.93 -1.89 -11.56
C TRP A 100 -6.97 -1.13 -12.36
N ARG A 101 -8.22 -1.23 -11.90
CA ARG A 101 -9.34 -0.41 -12.35
C ARG A 101 -9.74 0.51 -11.20
N LEU A 102 -9.43 1.80 -11.35
CA LEU A 102 -9.64 2.82 -10.34
C LEU A 102 -10.86 3.69 -10.71
N THR A 103 -11.63 4.11 -9.72
CA THR A 103 -12.70 5.10 -9.90
C THR A 103 -12.56 6.18 -8.83
N LEU A 104 -12.45 7.44 -9.27
CA LEU A 104 -12.34 8.62 -8.42
C LEU A 104 -13.72 9.26 -8.19
N GLY A 105 -14.07 9.49 -6.93
CA GLY A 105 -15.22 10.29 -6.51
C GLY A 105 -14.86 11.77 -6.39
N ASN A 106 -15.87 12.63 -6.49
CA ASN A 106 -15.71 14.09 -6.36
C ASN A 106 -15.21 14.53 -4.97
N ASP A 107 -15.39 13.68 -3.95
CA ASP A 107 -14.90 13.88 -2.59
C ASP A 107 -13.48 13.32 -2.37
N GLY A 108 -12.81 12.88 -3.44
CA GLY A 108 -11.50 12.25 -3.41
C GLY A 108 -11.50 10.78 -3.00
N LYS A 109 -12.67 10.17 -2.75
CA LYS A 109 -12.75 8.73 -2.51
C LYS A 109 -12.32 7.96 -3.74
N VAL A 110 -11.62 6.86 -3.54
CA VAL A 110 -11.16 5.98 -4.60
C VAL A 110 -11.73 4.59 -4.38
N THR A 111 -12.29 4.00 -5.42
CA THR A 111 -12.61 2.57 -5.46
C THR A 111 -11.58 1.89 -6.35
N ALA A 112 -11.04 0.77 -5.90
CA ALA A 112 -10.01 0.02 -6.61
C ALA A 112 -10.47 -1.42 -6.86
N GLU A 113 -10.31 -1.90 -8.08
CA GLU A 113 -10.67 -3.26 -8.49
C GLU A 113 -9.50 -3.86 -9.27
N ALA A 114 -9.23 -5.14 -9.06
CA ALA A 114 -8.24 -5.90 -9.81
C ALA A 114 -8.58 -7.39 -9.67
N ASP A 115 -8.09 -8.22 -10.59
CA ASP A 115 -8.54 -9.61 -10.71
C ASP A 115 -8.08 -10.51 -9.56
N ASP A 116 -7.00 -10.11 -8.88
CA ASP A 116 -6.46 -10.79 -7.72
C ASP A 116 -6.93 -10.18 -6.38
N LEU A 117 -7.89 -9.25 -6.41
CA LEU A 117 -8.51 -8.73 -5.19
C LEU A 117 -9.66 -9.61 -4.72
N VAL A 118 -9.77 -9.74 -3.40
CA VAL A 118 -10.96 -10.30 -2.75
C VAL A 118 -11.92 -9.14 -2.48
N GLY A 119 -12.86 -8.93 -3.41
CA GLY A 119 -13.80 -7.80 -3.37
C GLY A 119 -13.20 -6.51 -3.93
N LYS A 120 -13.76 -5.36 -3.53
CA LYS A 120 -13.27 -4.05 -3.95
C LYS A 120 -12.37 -3.43 -2.88
N GLY A 121 -11.29 -2.80 -3.32
CA GLY A 121 -10.51 -1.88 -2.53
C GLY A 121 -11.21 -0.53 -2.37
N THR A 122 -10.91 0.15 -1.27
CA THR A 122 -11.38 1.50 -0.96
C THR A 122 -10.20 2.39 -0.64
N GLY A 123 -10.36 3.69 -0.86
CA GLY A 123 -9.27 4.63 -0.67
C GLY A 123 -9.72 6.08 -0.68
N GLN A 124 -8.75 6.96 -0.51
CA GLN A 124 -8.95 8.40 -0.45
C GLN A 124 -7.66 9.09 -0.91
N GLN A 125 -7.77 9.96 -1.91
CA GLN A 125 -6.74 10.96 -2.18
C GLN A 125 -7.00 12.21 -1.33
N SER A 126 -5.94 12.78 -0.77
CA SER A 126 -5.99 13.96 0.12
C SER A 126 -4.61 14.61 0.21
N GLY A 127 -4.55 15.92 -0.10
CA GLY A 127 -3.29 16.66 -0.19
C GLY A 127 -2.30 15.96 -1.13
N ALA A 128 -1.06 15.82 -0.72
CA ALA A 128 -0.01 15.12 -1.47
C ALA A 128 -0.05 13.58 -1.35
N SER A 129 -1.20 12.97 -1.03
CA SER A 129 -1.26 11.54 -0.70
C SER A 129 -2.49 10.81 -1.23
N LEU A 130 -2.32 9.52 -1.52
CA LEU A 130 -3.39 8.56 -1.78
C LEU A 130 -3.23 7.37 -0.83
N GLN A 131 -4.29 7.05 -0.09
CA GLN A 131 -4.41 5.80 0.65
C GLN A 131 -5.29 4.81 -0.12
N LEU A 132 -4.86 3.57 -0.26
CA LEU A 132 -5.68 2.44 -0.66
C LEU A 132 -5.70 1.36 0.43
N ARG A 133 -6.85 0.71 0.59
CA ARG A 133 -7.09 -0.42 1.49
C ARG A 133 -7.83 -1.49 0.73
N TYR A 134 -7.22 -2.68 0.62
CA TYR A 134 -7.77 -3.79 -0.14
C TYR A 134 -7.29 -5.12 0.43
N THR A 135 -7.89 -6.21 -0.03
CA THR A 135 -7.43 -7.56 0.27
C THR A 135 -6.99 -8.21 -1.03
N ILE A 136 -5.73 -8.64 -1.08
CA ILE A 136 -5.15 -9.33 -2.25
C ILE A 136 -5.06 -10.83 -1.98
N ARG A 137 -5.35 -11.64 -2.98
CA ARG A 137 -5.09 -13.08 -2.99
C ARG A 137 -3.78 -13.35 -3.71
N LEU A 138 -2.82 -13.92 -3.00
CA LEU A 138 -1.57 -14.38 -3.61
C LEU A 138 -1.83 -15.54 -4.59
N PRO A 139 -0.98 -15.71 -5.62
CA PRO A 139 -1.06 -16.87 -6.50
C PRO A 139 -0.90 -18.19 -5.70
N GLU A 140 -1.42 -19.28 -6.24
CA GLU A 140 -1.34 -20.61 -5.61
C GLU A 140 0.10 -21.07 -5.36
N SER A 141 1.03 -20.71 -6.25
CA SER A 141 2.47 -20.96 -6.07
C SER A 141 3.07 -20.27 -4.84
N ALA A 142 2.41 -19.22 -4.33
CA ALA A 142 2.75 -18.49 -3.12
C ALA A 142 1.77 -18.79 -1.95
N GLY A 143 1.00 -19.88 -2.05
CA GLY A 143 0.13 -20.40 -1.00
C GLY A 143 -1.32 -19.90 -1.02
N GLY A 144 -1.75 -19.16 -2.05
CA GLY A 144 -3.17 -18.78 -2.23
C GLY A 144 -3.74 -17.86 -1.13
N HIS A 145 -2.87 -17.30 -0.29
CA HIS A 145 -3.27 -16.58 0.92
C HIS A 145 -3.91 -15.22 0.60
N ALA A 146 -4.97 -14.89 1.32
CA ALA A 146 -5.54 -13.54 1.34
C ALA A 146 -4.78 -12.66 2.35
N LEU A 147 -4.27 -11.52 1.89
CA LEU A 147 -3.53 -10.55 2.68
C LEU A 147 -4.26 -9.20 2.66
N GLN A 148 -4.43 -8.61 3.84
CA GLN A 148 -4.92 -7.24 3.97
C GLN A 148 -3.79 -6.27 3.68
N VAL A 149 -4.04 -5.32 2.79
CA VAL A 149 -3.05 -4.32 2.40
C VAL A 149 -3.53 -2.94 2.81
N THR A 150 -2.64 -2.16 3.42
CA THR A 150 -2.76 -0.71 3.48
C THR A 150 -1.62 -0.15 2.68
N ASP A 151 -1.98 0.55 1.63
CA ASP A 151 -1.06 1.12 0.69
C ASP A 151 -1.15 2.64 0.73
N TRP A 152 0.01 3.27 0.74
CA TRP A 152 0.14 4.72 0.76
C TRP A 152 1.06 5.15 -0.36
N MET A 153 0.55 6.07 -1.17
CA MET A 153 1.30 6.77 -2.21
C MET A 153 1.44 8.22 -1.79
N TYR A 154 2.67 8.72 -1.77
CA TYR A 154 3.00 10.09 -1.43
C TYR A 154 3.63 10.76 -2.64
N LEU A 155 3.01 11.83 -3.12
CA LEU A 155 3.55 12.67 -4.16
C LEU A 155 4.67 13.51 -3.55
N VAL A 156 5.90 13.32 -4.03
CA VAL A 156 7.10 14.00 -3.51
C VAL A 156 7.43 15.24 -4.33
N ASP A 157 7.17 15.17 -5.63
CA ASP A 157 7.26 16.26 -6.61
C ASP A 157 6.21 16.01 -7.71
N ASP A 158 6.17 16.83 -8.76
CA ASP A 158 5.15 16.74 -9.82
C ASP A 158 5.19 15.44 -10.66
N LYS A 159 6.23 14.62 -10.55
CA LYS A 159 6.42 13.41 -11.38
C LYS A 159 6.70 12.14 -10.58
N THR A 160 6.99 12.25 -9.28
CA THR A 160 7.50 11.17 -8.43
C THR A 160 6.56 10.86 -7.29
N ILE A 161 6.13 9.60 -7.22
CA ILE A 161 5.35 9.06 -6.10
C ILE A 161 6.21 8.05 -5.36
N VAL A 162 6.33 8.21 -4.04
CA VAL A 162 6.86 7.17 -3.16
C VAL A 162 5.70 6.34 -2.65
N ASN A 163 5.73 5.05 -2.98
CA ASN A 163 4.76 4.07 -2.55
C ASN A 163 5.32 3.29 -1.36
N ARG A 164 4.50 3.12 -0.32
CA ARG A 164 4.78 2.24 0.81
C ARG A 164 3.53 1.46 1.16
N SER A 165 3.64 0.14 1.18
CA SER A 165 2.53 -0.75 1.51
C SER A 165 2.89 -1.70 2.65
N GLN A 166 1.92 -2.00 3.52
CA GLN A 166 2.04 -3.06 4.51
C GLN A 166 1.01 -4.15 4.29
N PHE A 167 1.48 -5.39 4.24
CA PHE A 167 0.68 -6.59 4.05
C PHE A 167 0.51 -7.29 5.40
N ARG A 168 -0.72 -7.66 5.72
CA ARG A 168 -1.06 -8.33 6.98
C ARG A 168 -1.86 -9.61 6.76
N LYS A 169 -1.57 -10.60 7.59
CA LYS A 169 -2.37 -11.83 7.71
C LYS A 169 -2.79 -11.96 9.18
N PHE A 170 -4.09 -12.09 9.43
CA PHE A 170 -4.65 -12.17 10.80
C PHE A 170 -4.16 -11.06 11.74
N GLY A 171 -3.98 -9.84 11.21
CA GLY A 171 -3.49 -8.69 11.97
C GLY A 171 -1.97 -8.57 12.11
N PHE A 172 -1.18 -9.59 11.77
CA PHE A 172 0.28 -9.56 11.84
C PHE A 172 0.90 -9.05 10.54
N LYS A 173 1.90 -8.16 10.62
CA LYS A 173 2.65 -7.71 9.43
C LYS A 173 3.49 -8.86 8.89
N VAL A 174 3.23 -9.25 7.65
CA VAL A 174 3.94 -10.35 6.98
C VAL A 174 4.86 -9.87 5.87
N ALA A 175 4.59 -8.71 5.29
CA ALA A 175 5.46 -8.08 4.32
C ALA A 175 5.28 -6.55 4.31
N GLU A 176 6.27 -5.86 3.78
CA GLU A 176 6.25 -4.43 3.51
C GLU A 176 6.86 -4.19 2.13
N LEU A 177 6.28 -3.27 1.37
CA LEU A 177 6.77 -2.86 0.06
C LEU A 177 7.12 -1.39 0.14
N VAL A 178 8.27 -1.03 -0.43
CA VAL A 178 8.62 0.36 -0.70
C VAL A 178 8.99 0.44 -2.17
N ALA A 179 8.37 1.35 -2.90
CA ALA A 179 8.64 1.56 -4.31
C ALA A 179 8.63 3.05 -4.64
N THR A 180 9.30 3.40 -5.74
CA THR A 180 9.22 4.73 -6.33
C THR A 180 8.61 4.58 -7.71
N MET A 181 7.57 5.36 -7.99
CA MET A 181 6.92 5.47 -9.28
C MET A 181 7.30 6.82 -9.88
N ARG A 182 7.87 6.81 -11.08
CA ARG A 182 8.30 8.01 -11.79
C ARG A 182 7.67 8.04 -13.17
N ARG A 183 6.99 9.12 -13.50
CA ARG A 183 6.57 9.36 -14.89
C ARG A 183 7.81 9.44 -15.78
N ILE A 184 7.80 8.72 -16.88
CA ILE A 184 8.84 8.82 -17.91
C ILE A 184 8.29 9.63 -19.08
N ASP A 185 9.12 10.51 -19.63
CA ASP A 185 8.75 11.23 -20.84
C ASP A 185 8.74 10.20 -21.99
N ALA A 186 7.70 10.27 -22.84
CA ALA A 186 7.46 9.30 -23.92
C ALA A 186 8.42 9.49 -25.10
#